data_AF-A0A914XAZ2-F1
#
_entry.id   AF-A0A914XAZ2-F1
#
_cell.length_a   1.000
_cell.length_b   1.000
_cell.length_c   1.000
_cell.angle_alpha   90.00
_cell.angle_beta   90.00
_cell.angle_gamma   90.00
#
_symmetry.space_group_name_H-M   'P 1'
#
loop_
_entity.id
_entity.type
_entity.pdbx_description
1 polymer ?
#
loop_
_entity_poly.entity_id
_entity_poly.type
_entity_poly.pdbx_seq_one_letter_code
_entity_poly.pdbx_strand_id
1 'polypeptide(L)'
;MASREIFLRLLISFFTDLGQSIGSQPLRYILLSLLAALFLSSGLVFVEMREDVRGGYLEEGSPSVKEHAVYLEFMRSKHKLYAITMIALASDGGSIVREKHLDEVVKIADVTQHIVVTPEGGQPYSLANHTNYGKFTIDLVRLF
;
A
#
# COMPACT_ATOMS: atom_id res chain seq x y z
N MET A 1 -27.67 20.58 -38.70
CA MET A 1 -28.21 19.27 -39.15
C MET A 1 -27.30 18.56 -40.15
N ALA A 2 -26.79 19.21 -41.21
CA ALA A 2 -25.93 18.58 -42.24
C ALA A 2 -24.63 17.93 -41.72
N SER A 3 -23.97 18.51 -40.70
CA SER A 3 -22.72 17.95 -40.15
C SER A 3 -22.89 16.57 -39.50
N ARG A 4 -24.06 16.26 -38.94
CA ARG A 4 -24.33 14.96 -38.29
C ARG A 4 -24.53 13.86 -39.33
N GLU A 5 -25.26 14.16 -40.40
CA GLU A 5 -25.49 13.27 -41.54
C GLU A 5 -24.18 12.86 -42.21
N ILE A 6 -23.27 13.82 -42.43
CA ILE A 6 -21.96 13.57 -43.05
C ILE A 6 -21.09 12.69 -42.13
N PHE A 7 -21.07 12.99 -40.83
CA PHE A 7 -20.34 12.19 -39.86
C PHE A 7 -20.84 10.74 -39.80
N LEU A 8 -22.16 10.54 -39.76
CA LEU A 8 -22.75 9.20 -39.73
C LEU A 8 -22.43 8.40 -41.01
N ARG A 9 -22.47 9.04 -42.18
CA ARG A 9 -22.09 8.37 -43.44
C ARG A 9 -20.62 7.95 -43.47
N LEU A 10 -19.72 8.81 -42.98
CA LEU A 10 -18.30 8.49 -42.82
C LEU A 10 -18.09 7.32 -41.86
N LEU A 11 -18.76 7.35 -40.71
CA LEU A 11 -18.69 6.30 -39.69
C LEU A 11 -19.14 4.95 -40.25
N ILE A 12 -20.27 4.92 -40.96
CA ILE A 12 -20.83 3.70 -41.56
C ILE A 12 -19.87 3.15 -42.63
N SER A 13 -19.36 4.01 -43.52
CA SER A 13 -18.37 3.58 -44.53
C SER A 13 -17.16 2.96 -43.87
N PHE A 14 -16.60 3.65 -42.87
CA PHE A 14 -15.43 3.18 -42.13
C PHE A 14 -15.66 1.80 -41.50
N PHE A 15 -16.75 1.60 -40.77
CA PHE A 15 -17.03 0.30 -40.13
C PHE A 15 -17.35 -0.80 -41.14
N THR A 16 -17.96 -0.45 -42.27
CA THR A 16 -18.26 -1.42 -43.33
C THR A 16 -16.98 -1.89 -44.00
N ASP A 17 -16.08 -0.97 -44.34
CA ASP A 17 -14.77 -1.27 -44.92
C ASP A 17 -13.91 -2.10 -43.95
N LEU A 18 -13.93 -1.73 -42.66
CA LEU A 18 -13.18 -2.42 -41.61
C LEU A 18 -13.74 -3.84 -41.38
N GLY A 19 -15.07 -3.99 -41.33
CA GLY A 19 -15.74 -5.29 -41.22
C GLY A 19 -15.46 -6.19 -42.42
N GLN A 20 -15.46 -5.65 -43.64
CA GLN A 20 -15.14 -6.39 -44.85
C GLN A 20 -13.65 -6.80 -44.87
N SER A 21 -12.75 -5.93 -44.43
CA SER A 21 -11.33 -6.25 -44.29
C SER A 21 -11.09 -7.38 -43.28
N ILE A 22 -11.72 -7.33 -42.10
CA ILE A 22 -11.64 -8.39 -41.09
C ILE A 22 -12.23 -9.71 -41.63
N GLY A 23 -13.41 -9.65 -42.27
CA GLY A 23 -14.08 -10.81 -42.84
C GLY A 23 -13.31 -11.49 -43.97
N SER A 24 -12.49 -10.72 -44.71
CA SER A 24 -11.66 -11.27 -45.79
C SER A 24 -10.49 -12.12 -45.28
N GLN A 25 -9.94 -11.82 -44.11
CA GLN A 25 -8.74 -12.47 -43.55
C GLN A 25 -8.82 -12.61 -42.02
N PRO A 26 -9.81 -13.33 -41.48
CA PRO A 26 -10.12 -13.32 -40.04
C PRO A 26 -8.95 -13.81 -39.19
N LEU A 27 -8.22 -14.84 -39.65
CA LEU A 27 -7.08 -15.40 -38.91
C LEU A 27 -5.95 -14.39 -38.70
N ARG A 28 -5.67 -13.50 -39.65
CA ARG A 28 -4.61 -12.50 -39.51
C ARG A 28 -4.94 -11.48 -38.42
N TYR A 29 -6.18 -11.03 -38.36
CA TYR A 29 -6.64 -10.09 -37.34
C TYR A 29 -6.68 -10.72 -35.95
N ILE A 30 -7.09 -11.98 -35.84
CA ILE A 30 -7.03 -12.73 -34.56
C ILE A 30 -5.59 -12.89 -34.09
N LEU A 31 -4.67 -13.24 -34.99
CA LEU A 31 -3.27 -13.43 -34.63
C LEU A 31 -2.62 -12.09 -34.23
N LEU A 32 -2.96 -11.01 -34.94
CA LEU A 32 -2.49 -9.67 -34.62
C LEU A 32 -3.02 -9.16 -33.27
N SER A 33 -4.31 -9.39 -32.96
CA SER A 33 -4.88 -9.00 -31.67
C SER A 33 -4.30 -9.82 -30.52
N LEU A 34 -4.03 -11.11 -30.75
CA LEU A 34 -3.36 -11.97 -29.77
C LEU A 34 -1.92 -11.51 -29.50
N LEU A 35 -1.15 -11.20 -30.54
CA LEU A 35 0.21 -10.67 -30.40
C LEU A 35 0.21 -9.32 -29.69
N ALA A 36 -0.73 -8.43 -30.02
CA ALA A 36 -0.87 -7.15 -29.34
C ALA A 36 -1.22 -7.32 -27.86
N ALA A 37 -2.13 -8.25 -27.52
CA ALA A 37 -2.49 -8.55 -26.15
C ALA A 37 -1.31 -9.13 -25.36
N LEU A 38 -0.55 -10.06 -25.94
CA LEU A 38 0.66 -10.62 -25.32
C LEU A 38 1.73 -9.55 -25.10
N PHE A 39 1.94 -8.68 -26.09
CA PHE A 39 2.88 -7.57 -25.98
C PHE A 39 2.48 -6.60 -24.86
N LEU A 40 1.22 -6.18 -24.79
CA LEU A 40 0.73 -5.33 -23.69
C LEU A 40 0.83 -6.03 -22.34
N SER A 41 0.52 -7.33 -22.28
CA SER A 41 0.59 -8.12 -21.05
C SER A 41 2.02 -8.25 -20.53
N SER A 42 3.03 -8.30 -21.41
CA SER A 42 4.44 -8.35 -20.99
C SER A 42 4.88 -7.14 -20.14
N GLY A 43 4.19 -6.00 -20.27
CA GLY A 43 4.42 -4.82 -19.44
C GLY A 43 4.13 -5.04 -17.96
N LEU A 44 3.30 -6.02 -17.59
CA LEU A 44 3.01 -6.36 -16.20
C LEU A 44 4.26 -6.83 -15.43
N VAL A 45 5.27 -7.37 -16.12
CA VAL A 45 6.54 -7.78 -15.50
C VAL A 45 7.30 -6.59 -14.91
N PHE A 46 7.07 -5.38 -15.42
CA PHE A 46 7.72 -4.16 -14.97
C PHE A 46 6.86 -3.34 -13.99
N VAL A 47 5.73 -3.89 -13.55
CA VAL A 47 4.88 -3.21 -12.57
C VAL A 47 5.53 -3.31 -11.19
N GLU A 48 6.09 -2.20 -10.73
CA GLU A 48 6.56 -2.06 -9.35
C GLU A 48 5.36 -1.83 -8.43
N MET A 49 5.09 -2.79 -7.54
CA MET A 49 4.15 -2.58 -6.44
C MET A 49 4.84 -1.75 -5.35
N ARG A 50 4.47 -0.47 -5.26
CA ARG A 50 4.91 0.40 -4.17
C ARG A 50 4.05 0.13 -2.94
N GLU A 51 4.60 -0.56 -1.95
CA GLU A 51 3.94 -0.85 -0.67
C GLU A 51 4.01 0.30 0.35
N ASP A 52 4.16 1.54 -0.11
CA ASP A 52 4.11 2.69 0.78
C ASP A 52 2.67 3.17 0.95
N VAL A 53 2.06 2.82 2.08
CA VAL A 53 0.72 3.32 2.46
C VAL A 53 0.65 4.84 2.33
N ARG A 54 1.70 5.58 2.71
CA ARG A 54 1.71 7.05 2.56
C ARG A 54 1.80 7.49 1.10
N GLY A 55 2.60 6.79 0.29
CA GLY A 55 2.76 7.10 -1.14
C GLY A 55 1.49 6.84 -1.97
N GLY A 56 0.61 5.94 -1.51
CA GLY A 56 -0.69 5.69 -2.15
C GLY A 56 -1.76 6.75 -1.87
N TYR A 57 -1.67 7.48 -0.76
CA TYR A 57 -2.66 8.50 -0.35
C TYR A 57 -2.19 9.95 -0.56
N LEU A 58 -0.90 10.16 -0.82
CA LEU A 58 -0.32 11.49 -1.03
C LEU A 58 0.05 11.66 -2.49
N GLU A 59 -0.32 12.81 -3.06
CA GLU A 59 0.16 13.20 -4.39
C GLU A 59 1.67 13.44 -4.36
N GLU A 60 2.37 12.94 -5.39
CA GLU A 60 3.80 13.14 -5.57
C GLU A 60 4.12 14.64 -5.63
N GLY A 61 5.00 15.11 -4.76
CA GLY A 61 5.42 16.52 -4.72
C GLY A 61 4.52 17.47 -3.92
N SER A 62 3.46 16.97 -3.29
CA SER A 62 2.62 17.76 -2.38
C SER A 62 3.42 18.42 -1.25
N PRO A 63 2.96 19.57 -0.70
CA PRO A 63 3.66 20.25 0.40
C PRO A 63 3.93 19.35 1.60
N SER A 64 2.99 18.45 1.92
CA SER A 64 3.13 17.45 3.00
C SER A 64 4.31 16.50 2.78
N VAL A 65 4.59 16.09 1.54
CA VAL A 65 5.76 15.25 1.22
C VAL A 65 7.06 16.02 1.48
N LYS A 66 7.11 17.31 1.14
CA LYS A 66 8.27 18.17 1.38
C LYS A 66 8.51 18.40 2.88
N GLU A 67 7.44 18.71 3.62
CA GLU A 67 7.50 18.85 5.08
C GLU A 67 7.96 17.56 5.76
N HIS A 68 7.49 16.40 5.29
CA HIS A 68 7.90 15.12 5.82
C HIS A 68 9.40 14.84 5.56
N ALA A 69 9.92 15.19 4.38
CA ALA A 69 11.34 15.05 4.07
C ALA A 69 12.21 15.90 5.00
N VAL A 70 11.83 17.17 5.22
CA VAL A 70 12.52 18.07 6.17
C VAL A 70 12.45 17.53 7.60
N TYR A 71 11.31 16.98 8.00
CA TYR A 71 11.15 16.36 9.32
C TYR A 71 12.07 15.15 9.51
N LEU A 72 12.20 14.27 8.52
CA LEU A 72 13.10 13.11 8.57
C LEU A 72 14.57 13.54 8.64
N GLU A 73 14.95 14.57 7.88
CA GLU A 73 16.28 15.16 7.90
C GLU A 73 16.61 15.75 9.27
N PHE A 74 15.69 16.53 9.84
CA PHE A 74 15.84 17.11 11.18
C PHE A 74 16.02 16.03 12.26
N MET A 75 15.23 14.96 12.20
CA MET A 75 15.31 13.85 13.15
C MET A 75 16.57 12.98 12.98
N ARG A 76 17.42 13.25 11.96
CA ARG A 76 18.54 12.40 11.54
C ARG A 76 18.14 10.93 11.37
N SER A 77 16.86 10.68 11.16
CA SER A 77 16.31 9.34 11.07
C SER A 77 16.30 8.97 9.61
N LYS A 78 17.24 8.11 9.21
CA LYS A 78 17.22 7.47 7.89
C LYS A 78 16.05 6.48 7.73
N HIS A 79 15.33 6.19 8.81
CA HIS A 79 14.31 5.15 8.85
C HIS A 79 12.96 5.74 9.25
N LYS A 80 11.88 5.13 8.75
CA LYS A 80 10.52 5.45 9.17
C LYS A 80 10.42 5.23 10.68
N LEU A 81 9.89 6.20 11.41
CA LEU A 81 9.65 6.04 12.84
C LEU A 81 8.52 5.02 13.00
N TYR A 82 8.84 3.81 13.45
CA TYR A 82 7.84 2.79 13.72
C TYR A 82 7.37 2.94 15.17
N ALA A 83 6.07 3.23 15.33
CA ALA A 83 5.40 3.16 16.62
C ALA A 83 4.67 1.82 16.70
N ILE A 84 4.96 1.04 17.74
CA ILE A 84 4.20 -0.16 18.07
C ILE A 84 3.32 0.22 19.24
N THR A 85 2.00 0.23 19.01
CA THR A 85 1.01 0.53 20.04
C THR A 85 0.24 -0.74 20.39
N MET A 86 0.21 -1.08 21.68
CA MET A 86 -0.72 -2.07 22.20
C MET A 86 -1.90 -1.39 22.84
N ILE A 87 -3.10 -1.84 22.51
CA ILE A 87 -4.35 -1.41 23.14
C ILE A 87 -4.87 -2.59 23.95
N ALA A 88 -4.98 -2.41 25.26
CA ALA A 88 -5.50 -3.42 26.17
C ALA A 88 -6.93 -3.07 26.59
N LEU A 89 -7.81 -4.07 26.57
CA LEU A 89 -9.19 -3.97 27.04
C LEU A 89 -9.49 -5.09 28.04
N ALA A 90 -10.20 -4.76 29.12
CA ALA A 90 -10.60 -5.77 30.10
C ALA A 90 -11.66 -6.71 29.49
N SER A 91 -11.43 -8.01 29.61
CA SER A 91 -12.28 -9.05 29.01
C SER A 91 -13.67 -9.15 29.64
N ASP A 92 -13.83 -8.66 30.88
CA ASP A 92 -15.09 -8.60 31.61
C ASP A 92 -15.86 -7.28 31.38
N GLY A 93 -15.37 -6.43 30.46
CA GLY A 93 -15.96 -5.12 30.17
C GLY A 93 -15.78 -4.09 31.30
N GLY A 94 -14.99 -4.40 32.34
CA GLY A 94 -14.72 -3.50 33.45
C GLY A 94 -13.46 -2.66 33.28
N SER A 95 -12.99 -2.06 34.37
CA SER A 95 -11.79 -1.22 34.34
C SER A 95 -10.50 -2.04 34.17
N ILE A 96 -9.71 -1.68 33.16
CA ILE A 96 -8.36 -2.24 32.93
C ILE A 96 -7.36 -1.89 34.04
N VAL A 97 -7.65 -0.88 34.86
CA VAL A 97 -6.76 -0.39 35.93
C VAL A 97 -6.79 -1.28 37.18
N ARG A 98 -7.58 -2.36 37.19
CA ARG A 98 -7.56 -3.34 38.29
C ARG A 98 -6.24 -4.10 38.27
N GLU A 99 -5.67 -4.32 39.45
CA GLU A 99 -4.37 -4.96 39.68
C GLU A 99 -4.14 -6.21 38.83
N LYS A 100 -5.09 -7.15 38.84
CA LYS A 100 -5.02 -8.39 38.05
C LYS A 100 -4.77 -8.15 36.55
N HIS A 101 -5.41 -7.14 35.96
CA HIS A 101 -5.25 -6.84 34.53
C HIS A 101 -4.01 -6.00 34.25
N LEU A 102 -3.63 -5.11 35.18
CA LEU A 102 -2.38 -4.37 35.09
C LEU A 102 -1.17 -5.30 35.11
N ASP A 103 -1.16 -6.30 36.00
CA ASP A 103 -0.10 -7.31 36.07
C ASP A 103 0.02 -8.10 34.77
N GLU A 104 -1.12 -8.44 34.16
CA GLU A 104 -1.18 -9.13 32.88
C GLU A 104 -0.63 -8.26 31.74
N VAL A 105 -1.02 -6.98 31.69
CA VAL A 105 -0.50 -6.01 30.71
C VAL A 105 1.01 -5.80 30.87
N VAL A 106 1.50 -5.67 32.10
CA VAL A 106 2.94 -5.54 32.38
C VAL A 106 3.69 -6.79 31.93
N LYS A 107 3.15 -7.98 32.17
CA LYS A 107 3.74 -9.24 31.72
C LYS A 107 3.81 -9.32 30.19
N ILE A 108 2.77 -8.89 29.48
CA ILE A 108 2.75 -8.86 28.01
C ILE A 108 3.75 -7.83 27.46
N ALA A 109 3.83 -6.67 28.12
CA ALA A 109 4.80 -5.63 27.79
C ALA A 109 6.24 -6.14 27.88
N ASP A 110 6.56 -6.81 28.99
CA ASP A 110 7.87 -7.40 29.27
C ASP A 110 8.25 -8.42 28.20
N VAL A 111 7.36 -9.38 27.92
CA VAL A 111 7.58 -10.38 26.86
C VAL A 111 7.84 -9.72 25.51
N THR A 112 7.08 -8.67 25.18
CA THR A 112 7.19 -8.01 23.87
C THR A 112 8.49 -7.24 23.72
N GLN A 113 8.97 -6.58 24.78
CA GLN A 113 10.27 -5.91 24.76
C GLN A 113 11.42 -6.89 24.51
N HIS A 114 11.26 -8.14 24.96
CA HIS A 114 12.25 -9.21 24.80
C HIS A 114 12.14 -9.99 23.49
N ILE A 115 11.19 -9.67 22.60
CA ILE A 115 11.14 -10.29 21.27
C ILE A 115 12.37 -9.86 20.47
N VAL A 116 13.11 -10.86 19.97
CA VAL A 116 14.24 -10.69 19.07
C VAL A 116 13.81 -11.13 17.68
N VAL A 117 13.87 -10.21 16.72
CA VAL A 117 13.61 -10.51 15.31
C VAL A 117 14.95 -10.59 14.60
N THR A 118 15.18 -11.68 13.86
CA THR A 118 16.36 -11.84 13.02
C THR A 118 15.92 -11.75 11.56
N PRO A 119 16.19 -10.63 10.87
CA PRO A 119 15.86 -10.50 9.46
C PRO A 119 16.83 -11.36 8.63
N GLU A 120 16.37 -11.86 7.48
CA GLU A 120 17.22 -12.63 6.58
C GLU A 120 18.45 -11.81 6.16
N GLY A 121 19.65 -12.29 6.50
CA GLY A 121 20.93 -11.63 6.18
C GLY A 121 21.34 -10.47 7.10
N GLY A 122 20.59 -10.19 8.18
CA GLY A 122 20.90 -9.11 9.11
C GLY A 122 21.27 -9.58 10.52
N GLN A 123 21.66 -8.61 11.36
CA GLN A 123 21.91 -8.86 12.78
C GLN A 123 20.57 -8.96 13.54
N PRO A 124 20.46 -9.85 14.55
CA PRO A 124 19.29 -9.92 15.40
C PRO A 124 19.07 -8.57 16.10
N TYR A 125 17.83 -8.09 16.10
CA TYR A 125 17.45 -6.86 16.79
C TYR A 125 16.30 -7.11 17.76
N SER A 126 16.34 -6.42 18.90
CA SER A 126 15.30 -6.44 19.93
C SER A 126 14.74 -5.04 20.10
N LEU A 127 13.44 -4.93 20.40
CA LEU A 127 12.79 -3.66 20.69
C LEU A 127 13.42 -2.95 21.88
N ALA A 128 13.93 -3.69 22.87
CA ALA A 128 14.64 -3.14 24.02
C ALA A 128 15.90 -2.33 23.63
N ASN A 129 16.58 -2.73 22.55
CA ASN A 129 17.83 -2.12 22.09
C ASN A 129 17.63 -0.92 21.14
N HIS A 130 16.39 -0.67 20.70
CA HIS A 130 16.05 0.36 19.70
C HIS A 130 15.10 1.46 20.20
N THR A 131 14.94 1.59 21.52
CA THR A 131 14.11 2.62 22.18
C THR A 131 14.52 4.07 21.89
N ASN A 132 15.66 4.32 21.24
CA ASN A 132 16.04 5.65 20.75
C ASN A 132 15.36 6.04 19.42
N TYR A 133 14.74 5.10 18.68
CA TYR A 133 14.16 5.37 17.36
C TYR A 133 12.73 4.82 17.15
N GLY A 134 12.24 3.95 18.04
CA GLY A 134 10.87 3.46 18.07
C GLY A 134 10.27 3.59 19.46
N LYS A 135 9.19 4.35 19.61
CA LYS A 135 8.48 4.46 20.88
C LYS A 135 7.50 3.28 20.98
N PHE A 136 7.71 2.43 21.99
CA PHE A 136 6.71 1.43 22.38
C PHE A 136 5.76 2.09 23.38
N THR A 137 4.47 2.14 23.06
CA THR A 137 3.45 2.73 23.91
C THR A 137 2.34 1.73 24.17
N ILE A 138 1.95 1.61 25.44
CA ILE A 138 0.76 0.86 25.83
C ILE A 138 -0.30 1.89 26.18
N ASP A 139 -1.35 1.94 25.37
CA ASP A 139 -2.50 2.77 25.65
C ASP A 139 -3.57 1.94 26.36
N LEU A 140 -3.82 2.31 27.61
CA LEU A 140 -4.88 1.71 28.43
C LEU A 140 -6.19 2.41 28.10
N VAL A 141 -7.08 1.72 27.40
CA VAL A 141 -8.40 2.26 27.08
C VAL A 141 -9.36 1.92 28.22
N ARG A 142 -9.85 2.97 28.89
CA ARG A 142 -10.95 2.84 29.85
C ARG A 142 -12.26 2.91 29.07
N LEU A 143 -12.93 1.77 28.88
CA LEU A 143 -14.36 1.78 28.58
C LEU A 143 -15.11 2.12 29.88
N PHE A 144 -16.10 3.00 29.74
CA PHE A 144 -16.86 3.66 30.81
C PHE A 144 -17.48 2.67 31.80
#